data_AF-A0A7G1ID90-F1
#
_entry.id   AF-A0A7G1ID90-F1
#
_cell.length_a   1.000
_cell.length_b   1.000
_cell.length_c   1.000
_cell.angle_alpha   90.00
_cell.angle_beta   90.00
_cell.angle_gamma   90.00
#
_symmetry.space_group_name_H-M   'P 1'
#
loop_
_entity.id
_entity.type
_entity.pdbx_description
1 polymer ?
#
loop_
_entity_poly.entity_id
_entity_poly.type
_entity_poly.pdbx_seq_one_letter_code
_entity_poly.pdbx_strand_id
1 'polypeptide(L)'
;MRVFAGDTADPVAFTDIVEVIRTGFGLDRLVLVGDRGMITAARIAAIKELNDTGTDFGWITALRAPAIAKLAADDGPLQMSLFDTHDLAEITHPDYPHERLIACRNPALAAERARKRNELLAATETALARIAERVERGSLAGAGKIGEAVGQIVNKYKVSKHFHRTITDTSFAYERDHAAITAEAALDGIYVLRTSVPATDLDAPAVVTGYKNLAYVERDFRSIKTDDLDLRPIHHRLSERVKAHVLICLLACYVTWHLRKAWAPPTCTDEHPPIAMST
;
A
#
# COMPACT_ATOMS: atom_id res chain seq x y z
N MET A 1 12.36 5.86 23.43
CA MET A 1 12.53 5.17 22.14
C MET A 1 12.29 3.67 22.37
N ARG A 2 11.36 3.05 21.64
CA ARG A 2 10.98 1.64 21.79
C ARG A 2 11.46 0.87 20.56
N VAL A 3 12.11 -0.27 20.78
CA VAL A 3 12.60 -1.17 19.72
C VAL A 3 12.11 -2.58 20.05
N PHE A 4 11.50 -3.24 19.07
CA PHE A 4 11.03 -4.62 19.18
C PHE A 4 12.08 -5.59 18.62
N ALA A 5 11.98 -6.86 18.99
CA ALA A 5 12.84 -7.89 18.41
C ALA A 5 12.51 -8.06 16.92
N GLY A 6 13.51 -8.42 16.11
CA GLY A 6 13.36 -8.47 14.65
C GLY A 6 12.38 -9.55 14.15
N ASP A 7 12.04 -10.51 15.00
CA ASP A 7 11.05 -11.57 14.80
C ASP A 7 9.67 -11.24 15.39
N THR A 8 9.53 -10.08 16.04
CA THR A 8 8.23 -9.61 16.53
C THR A 8 7.36 -9.25 15.33
N ALA A 9 6.22 -9.93 15.21
CA ALA A 9 5.28 -9.64 14.14
C ALA A 9 4.69 -8.23 14.32
N ASP A 10 4.55 -7.48 13.22
CA ASP A 10 3.94 -6.14 13.19
C ASP A 10 2.60 -6.03 13.93
N PRO A 11 1.72 -7.05 14.00
CA PRO A 11 0.50 -6.96 14.80
C PRO A 11 0.73 -6.80 16.29
N VAL A 12 1.69 -7.55 16.84
CA VAL A 12 2.00 -7.51 18.28
C VAL A 12 2.65 -6.17 18.62
N ALA A 13 3.62 -5.75 17.80
CA ALA A 13 4.29 -4.47 17.98
C ALA A 13 3.31 -3.28 17.94
N PHE A 14 2.28 -3.33 17.08
CA PHE A 14 1.28 -2.28 16.98
C PHE A 14 0.48 -2.12 18.28
N THR A 15 -0.08 -3.20 18.82
CA THR A 15 -0.88 -3.15 20.06
C THR A 15 -0.04 -2.66 21.25
N ASP A 16 1.19 -3.18 21.37
CA ASP A 16 2.14 -2.74 22.40
C ASP A 16 2.46 -1.25 22.29
N ILE A 17 2.64 -0.72 21.07
CA ILE A 17 2.90 0.70 20.85
C ILE A 17 1.71 1.54 21.29
N VAL A 18 0.48 1.13 20.96
CA VAL A 18 -0.72 1.87 21.35
C VAL A 18 -0.84 1.98 22.88
N GLU A 19 -0.59 0.88 23.61
CA GLU A 19 -0.60 0.88 25.07
C GLU A 19 0.54 1.72 25.67
N VAL A 20 1.74 1.64 25.09
CA VAL A 20 2.88 2.49 25.48
C VAL A 20 2.56 3.97 25.23
N ILE A 21 1.84 4.30 24.16
CA ILE A 21 1.47 5.68 23.88
C ILE A 21 0.49 6.19 24.94
N ARG A 22 -0.54 5.40 25.21
CA ARG A 22 -1.55 5.70 26.24
C ARG A 22 -0.92 5.92 27.61
N THR A 23 -0.17 4.93 28.10
CA THR A 23 0.35 4.93 29.47
C THR A 23 1.61 5.77 29.64
N GLY A 24 2.48 5.79 28.63
CA GLY A 24 3.76 6.49 28.67
C GLY A 24 3.66 7.98 28.40
N PHE A 25 2.75 8.41 27.52
CA PHE A 25 2.56 9.83 27.17
C PHE A 25 1.24 10.42 27.71
N GLY A 26 0.36 9.60 28.31
CA GLY A 26 -0.92 10.08 28.85
C GLY A 26 -1.86 10.60 27.76
N LEU A 27 -1.80 10.03 26.56
CA LEU A 27 -2.65 10.42 25.45
C LEU A 27 -3.93 9.58 25.46
N ASP A 28 -5.06 10.26 25.68
CA ASP A 28 -6.39 9.64 25.63
C ASP A 28 -7.05 9.80 24.25
N ARG A 29 -6.48 10.62 23.36
CA ARG A 29 -6.99 10.84 22.00
C ARG A 29 -5.86 10.81 20.97
N LEU A 30 -6.02 9.99 19.93
CA LEU A 30 -5.01 9.77 18.89
C LEU A 30 -5.66 9.31 17.59
N VAL A 31 -5.11 9.69 16.43
CA VAL A 31 -5.50 9.10 15.13
C VAL A 31 -4.31 8.33 14.55
N LEU A 32 -4.48 7.03 14.39
CA LEU A 32 -3.48 6.12 13.84
C LEU A 32 -3.62 6.02 12.33
N VAL A 33 -2.59 6.42 11.58
CA VAL A 33 -2.60 6.33 10.12
C VAL A 33 -1.64 5.22 9.70
N GLY A 34 -2.13 4.27 8.90
CA GLY A 34 -1.35 3.09 8.54
C GLY A 34 -1.84 2.44 7.25
N ASP A 35 -0.94 1.76 6.56
CA ASP A 35 -1.31 1.00 5.37
C ASP A 35 -2.26 -0.17 5.71
N ARG A 36 -2.85 -0.76 4.67
CA ARG A 36 -3.83 -1.86 4.75
C ARG A 36 -3.26 -3.20 5.29
N GLY A 37 -1.95 -3.31 5.45
CA GLY A 37 -1.25 -4.44 6.08
C GLY A 37 -0.97 -4.17 7.55
N MET A 38 -0.69 -2.90 7.89
CA MET A 38 -0.48 -2.42 9.25
C MET A 38 -1.78 -2.28 10.03
N ILE A 39 -2.87 -1.73 9.46
CA ILE A 39 -4.17 -1.60 10.12
C ILE A 39 -5.14 -2.63 9.52
N THR A 40 -5.18 -3.81 10.13
CA THR A 40 -6.07 -4.91 9.75
C THR A 40 -7.35 -4.92 10.57
N ALA A 41 -8.35 -5.69 10.15
CA ALA A 41 -9.61 -5.87 10.90
C ALA A 41 -9.36 -6.29 12.37
N ALA A 42 -8.41 -7.19 12.61
CA ALA A 42 -8.03 -7.61 13.97
C ALA A 42 -7.51 -6.43 14.82
N ARG A 43 -6.77 -5.50 14.23
CA ARG A 43 -6.23 -4.33 14.96
C ARG A 43 -7.28 -3.24 15.15
N ILE A 44 -8.19 -3.08 14.19
CA ILE A 44 -9.37 -2.22 14.36
C ILE A 44 -10.21 -2.72 15.55
N ALA A 45 -10.40 -4.05 15.69
CA ALA A 45 -11.08 -4.63 16.84
C ALA A 45 -10.33 -4.36 18.16
N ALA A 46 -9.00 -4.53 18.18
CA ALA A 46 -8.19 -4.21 19.36
C ALA A 46 -8.25 -2.72 19.75
N ILE A 47 -8.24 -1.80 18.78
CA ILE A 47 -8.43 -0.36 19.04
C ILE A 47 -9.81 -0.11 19.65
N LYS A 48 -10.85 -0.79 19.15
CA LYS A 48 -12.21 -0.68 19.69
C LYS A 48 -12.28 -1.13 21.15
N GLU A 49 -11.70 -2.29 21.48
CA GLU A 49 -11.61 -2.79 22.86
C GLU A 49 -10.87 -1.81 23.78
N LEU A 50 -9.82 -1.15 23.28
CA LEU A 50 -9.12 -0.11 24.04
C LEU A 50 -10.01 1.11 24.28
N ASN A 51 -10.79 1.54 23.28
CA ASN A 51 -11.72 2.67 23.42
C ASN A 51 -12.84 2.39 24.43
N ASP A 52 -13.23 1.12 24.62
CA ASP A 52 -14.16 0.72 25.69
C ASP A 52 -13.59 1.02 27.10
N THR A 53 -12.28 1.22 27.23
CA THR A 53 -11.61 1.63 28.49
C THR A 53 -11.51 3.15 28.69
N GLY A 54 -12.19 3.94 27.85
CA GLY A 54 -12.30 5.40 27.96
C GLY A 54 -11.34 6.19 27.08
N THR A 55 -10.62 5.57 26.15
CA THR A 55 -9.81 6.27 25.14
C THR A 55 -10.63 6.60 23.89
N ASP A 56 -10.18 7.59 23.13
CA ASP A 56 -10.71 7.98 21.82
C ASP A 56 -9.61 7.85 20.76
N PHE A 57 -9.30 6.60 20.41
CA PHE A 57 -8.34 6.27 19.36
C PHE A 57 -9.04 6.03 18.03
N GLY A 58 -8.82 6.94 17.09
CA GLY A 58 -9.25 6.84 15.70
C GLY A 58 -8.19 6.21 14.82
N TRP A 59 -8.58 5.85 13.59
CA TRP A 59 -7.64 5.31 12.62
C TRP A 59 -8.00 5.68 11.18
N ILE A 60 -7.00 5.70 10.30
CA ILE A 60 -7.13 5.93 8.85
C ILE A 60 -6.32 4.85 8.13
N THR A 61 -6.97 4.13 7.21
CA THR A 61 -6.30 3.14 6.34
C THR A 61 -6.98 3.04 4.97
N ALA A 62 -6.46 2.20 4.07
CA ALA A 62 -7.00 1.99 2.73
C ALA A 62 -7.60 0.60 2.54
N LEU A 63 -8.63 0.50 1.70
CA LEU A 63 -9.20 -0.77 1.27
C LEU A 63 -8.29 -1.53 0.29
N ARG A 64 -8.48 -2.85 0.23
CA ARG A 64 -7.84 -3.72 -0.77
C ARG A 64 -8.68 -3.78 -2.05
N ALA A 65 -8.02 -4.09 -3.16
CA ALA A 65 -8.66 -4.14 -4.48
C ALA A 65 -9.95 -4.99 -4.53
N PRO A 66 -10.05 -6.18 -3.89
CA PRO A 66 -11.30 -6.94 -3.89
C PRO A 66 -12.45 -6.23 -3.16
N ALA A 67 -12.15 -5.52 -2.06
CA ALA A 67 -13.16 -4.75 -1.34
C ALA A 67 -13.62 -3.53 -2.14
N ILE A 68 -12.69 -2.85 -2.83
CA ILE A 68 -13.01 -1.75 -3.74
C ILE A 68 -13.87 -2.26 -4.91
N ALA A 69 -13.53 -3.42 -5.49
CA ALA A 69 -14.31 -4.03 -6.56
C ALA A 69 -15.73 -4.39 -6.12
N LYS A 70 -15.92 -4.87 -4.88
CA LYS A 70 -17.26 -5.10 -4.31
C LYS A 70 -18.06 -3.80 -4.18
N LEU A 71 -17.42 -2.72 -3.74
CA LEU A 71 -18.07 -1.41 -3.64
C LEU A 71 -18.42 -0.81 -5.00
N ALA A 72 -17.64 -1.13 -6.03
CA ALA A 72 -17.81 -0.67 -7.41
C ALA A 72 -18.63 -1.62 -8.29
N ALA A 73 -19.30 -2.62 -7.70
CA ALA A 73 -20.27 -3.44 -8.42
C ALA A 73 -21.44 -2.58 -8.93
N ASP A 74 -22.21 -3.09 -9.90
CA ASP A 74 -23.28 -2.34 -10.56
C ASP A 74 -24.31 -1.73 -9.59
N ASP A 75 -24.62 -2.44 -8.49
CA ASP A 75 -25.50 -2.02 -7.40
C ASP A 75 -24.76 -1.44 -6.19
N GLY A 76 -23.45 -1.27 -6.30
CA GLY A 76 -22.57 -0.80 -5.24
C GLY A 76 -22.58 0.72 -5.07
N PRO A 77 -22.14 1.22 -3.90
CA PRO A 77 -22.15 2.65 -3.61
C PRO A 77 -21.03 3.44 -4.33
N LEU A 78 -20.01 2.77 -4.89
CA LEU A 78 -18.90 3.41 -5.60
C LEU A 78 -19.20 3.50 -7.10
N GLN A 79 -19.98 4.50 -7.49
CA GLN A 79 -20.31 4.77 -8.90
C GLN A 79 -19.29 5.73 -9.52
N MET A 80 -18.87 5.48 -10.77
CA MET A 80 -17.84 6.31 -11.44
C MET A 80 -18.30 7.75 -11.66
N SER A 81 -19.61 7.98 -11.79
CA SER A 81 -20.22 9.30 -11.90
C SER A 81 -20.02 10.18 -10.66
N LEU A 82 -19.66 9.60 -9.51
CA LEU A 82 -19.25 10.37 -8.34
C LEU A 82 -18.02 11.24 -8.61
N PHE A 83 -17.22 10.88 -9.62
CA PHE A 83 -16.01 11.58 -10.01
C PHE A 83 -16.18 12.54 -11.20
N ASP A 84 -17.41 12.84 -11.62
CA ASP A 84 -17.67 13.72 -12.76
C ASP A 84 -17.33 15.19 -12.45
N THR A 85 -17.44 15.59 -11.18
CA THR A 85 -17.19 16.97 -10.73
C THR A 85 -15.99 17.11 -9.81
N HIS A 86 -15.69 16.09 -9.00
CA HIS A 86 -14.63 16.11 -8.00
C HIS A 86 -13.91 14.76 -7.97
N ASP A 87 -12.60 14.75 -7.79
CA ASP A 87 -11.81 13.51 -7.66
C ASP A 87 -11.93 12.83 -6.28
N LEU A 88 -12.93 13.23 -5.48
CA LEU A 88 -13.15 12.76 -4.11
C LEU A 88 -14.66 12.64 -3.84
N ALA A 89 -15.07 11.50 -3.28
CA ALA A 89 -16.46 11.27 -2.84
C ALA A 89 -16.50 10.47 -1.53
N GLU A 90 -17.44 10.81 -0.65
CA GLU A 90 -17.75 9.99 0.53
C GLU A 90 -18.89 9.03 0.21
N ILE A 91 -18.71 7.76 0.59
CA ILE A 91 -19.70 6.70 0.43
C ILE A 91 -19.90 5.96 1.76
N THR A 92 -21.02 5.26 1.87
CA THR A 92 -21.32 4.39 3.01
C THR A 92 -21.67 3.00 2.53
N HIS A 93 -21.43 1.99 3.36
CA HIS A 93 -21.77 0.61 3.02
C HIS A 93 -22.01 -0.21 4.30
N PRO A 94 -23.01 -1.11 4.35
CA PRO A 94 -23.35 -1.89 5.54
C PRO A 94 -22.19 -2.71 6.13
N ASP A 95 -21.28 -3.21 5.30
CA ASP A 95 -20.06 -3.92 5.75
C ASP A 95 -19.08 -3.04 6.56
N TYR A 96 -19.23 -1.72 6.52
CA TYR A 96 -18.38 -0.75 7.22
C TYR A 96 -19.22 0.17 8.10
N PRO A 97 -19.91 -0.39 9.11
CA PRO A 97 -20.80 0.39 9.97
C PRO A 97 -19.97 1.35 10.81
N HIS A 98 -20.46 2.59 10.95
CA HIS A 98 -19.80 3.66 11.71
C HIS A 98 -18.42 4.08 11.19
N GLU A 99 -18.11 3.75 9.94
CA GLU A 99 -16.89 4.17 9.27
C GLU A 99 -17.24 5.06 8.08
N ARG A 100 -16.33 5.99 7.78
CA ARG A 100 -16.41 6.80 6.57
C ARG A 100 -15.54 6.18 5.51
N LEU A 101 -16.11 5.99 4.31
CA LEU A 101 -15.37 5.55 3.14
C LEU A 101 -15.17 6.74 2.22
N ILE A 102 -13.91 7.10 1.97
CA ILE A 102 -13.53 8.23 1.15
C ILE A 102 -12.90 7.68 -0.11
N ALA A 103 -13.67 7.65 -1.19
CA ALA A 103 -13.23 7.22 -2.49
C ALA A 103 -12.52 8.37 -3.20
N CYS A 104 -11.38 8.07 -3.80
CA CYS A 104 -10.56 9.04 -4.50
C CYS A 104 -10.15 8.51 -5.87
N ARG A 105 -10.11 9.41 -6.84
CA ARG A 105 -9.62 9.15 -8.19
C ARG A 105 -8.31 9.90 -8.42
N ASN A 106 -7.33 9.21 -8.97
CA ASN A 106 -6.07 9.81 -9.37
C ASN A 106 -5.77 9.45 -10.84
N PRO A 107 -6.02 10.36 -11.80
CA PRO A 107 -5.79 10.12 -13.22
C PRO A 107 -4.33 9.77 -13.57
N ALA A 108 -3.37 10.38 -12.88
CA ALA A 108 -1.94 10.10 -13.09
C ALA A 108 -1.59 8.67 -12.65
N LEU A 109 -2.10 8.26 -11.49
CA LEU A 109 -1.96 6.88 -11.01
C LEU A 109 -2.68 5.89 -11.92
N ALA A 110 -3.82 6.28 -12.51
CA ALA A 110 -4.53 5.45 -13.47
C ALA A 110 -3.67 5.17 -14.70
N ALA A 111 -3.08 6.21 -15.29
CA ALA A 111 -2.18 6.08 -16.44
C ALA A 111 -0.95 5.23 -16.10
N GLU A 112 -0.35 5.44 -14.93
CA GLU A 112 0.81 4.67 -14.47
C GLU A 112 0.47 3.17 -14.31
N ARG A 113 -0.66 2.86 -13.65
CA ARG A 113 -1.13 1.47 -13.47
C ARG A 113 -1.45 0.79 -14.81
N ALA A 114 -2.11 1.50 -15.72
CA ALA A 114 -2.41 0.99 -17.05
C ALA A 114 -1.13 0.64 -17.82
N ARG A 115 -0.14 1.56 -17.84
CA ARG A 115 1.16 1.30 -18.43
C ARG A 115 1.85 0.09 -17.80
N LYS A 116 1.91 0.04 -16.46
CA LYS A 116 2.60 -1.03 -15.75
C LYS A 116 1.94 -2.39 -15.98
N ARG A 117 0.61 -2.45 -15.99
CA ARG A 117 -0.15 -3.67 -16.31
C ARG A 117 0.20 -4.15 -17.72
N ASN A 118 0.17 -3.26 -18.72
CA ASN A 118 0.48 -3.61 -20.10
C ASN A 118 1.92 -4.14 -20.26
N GLU A 119 2.90 -3.51 -19.61
CA GLU A 119 4.29 -3.99 -19.58
C GLU A 119 4.41 -5.40 -18.98
N LEU A 120 3.74 -5.64 -17.85
CA LEU A 120 3.77 -6.95 -17.17
C LEU A 120 3.08 -8.04 -17.97
N LEU A 121 1.96 -7.73 -18.64
CA LEU A 121 1.27 -8.65 -19.54
C LEU A 121 2.16 -9.03 -20.73
N ALA A 122 2.75 -8.05 -21.43
CA ALA A 122 3.63 -8.31 -22.56
C ALA A 122 4.88 -9.10 -22.18
N ALA A 123 5.49 -8.78 -21.03
CA ALA A 123 6.64 -9.53 -20.51
C ALA A 123 6.26 -10.98 -20.15
N THR A 124 5.07 -11.19 -19.60
CA THR A 124 4.56 -12.52 -19.26
C THR A 124 4.32 -13.34 -20.51
N GLU A 125 3.67 -12.79 -21.53
CA GLU A 125 3.42 -13.49 -22.80
C GLU A 125 4.71 -13.90 -23.50
N THR A 126 5.71 -13.00 -23.55
CA THR A 126 7.03 -13.33 -24.10
C THR A 126 7.65 -14.52 -23.38
N ALA A 127 7.48 -14.59 -22.06
CA ALA A 127 8.02 -15.68 -21.26
C ALA A 127 7.20 -16.98 -21.41
N LEU A 128 5.86 -16.90 -21.50
CA LEU A 128 4.98 -18.04 -21.74
C LEU A 128 5.17 -18.63 -23.16
N ALA A 129 5.38 -17.80 -24.18
CA ALA A 129 5.68 -18.23 -25.54
C ALA A 129 6.92 -19.15 -25.58
N ARG A 130 7.98 -18.80 -24.85
CA ARG A 130 9.17 -19.64 -24.71
C ARG A 130 8.90 -20.99 -24.04
N ILE A 131 7.91 -21.07 -23.15
CA ILE A 131 7.47 -22.36 -22.60
C ILE A 131 6.71 -23.14 -23.67
N ALA A 132 5.76 -22.49 -24.37
CA ALA A 132 4.98 -23.13 -25.43
C ALA A 132 5.90 -23.75 -26.50
N GLU A 133 6.90 -23.01 -27.00
CA GLU A 133 7.91 -23.51 -27.95
C GLU A 133 8.67 -24.74 -27.44
N ARG A 134 9.00 -24.78 -26.13
CA ARG A 134 9.68 -25.94 -25.53
C ARG A 134 8.77 -27.16 -25.46
N VAL A 135 7.48 -26.95 -25.20
CA VAL A 135 6.47 -28.01 -25.18
C VAL A 135 6.23 -28.54 -26.59
N GLU A 136 6.06 -27.66 -27.57
CA GLU A 136 5.87 -28.03 -28.99
C GLU A 136 7.05 -28.82 -29.55
N ARG A 137 8.28 -28.44 -29.20
CA ARG A 137 9.49 -29.20 -29.58
C ARG A 137 9.68 -30.49 -28.79
N GLY A 138 8.88 -30.74 -27.76
CA GLY A 138 8.99 -31.92 -26.88
C GLY A 138 10.14 -31.88 -25.87
N SER A 139 10.83 -30.75 -25.71
CA SER A 139 11.91 -30.61 -24.71
C SER A 139 11.42 -30.29 -23.30
N LEU A 140 10.12 -30.05 -23.15
CA LEU A 140 9.42 -29.97 -21.87
C LEU A 140 8.08 -30.72 -22.00
N ALA A 141 7.90 -31.77 -21.19
CA ALA A 141 6.70 -32.60 -21.19
C ALA A 141 6.30 -33.01 -19.77
N GLY A 142 5.04 -33.42 -19.62
CA GLY A 142 4.38 -33.74 -18.36
C GLY A 142 3.72 -32.52 -17.74
N ALA A 143 2.42 -32.64 -17.44
CA ALA A 143 1.59 -31.52 -16.98
C ALA A 143 2.16 -30.85 -15.72
N GLY A 144 2.74 -31.64 -14.80
CA GLY A 144 3.38 -31.12 -13.59
C GLY A 144 4.59 -30.22 -13.88
N LYS A 145 5.52 -30.67 -14.73
CA LYS A 145 6.74 -29.90 -15.09
C LYS A 145 6.40 -28.64 -15.87
N ILE A 146 5.42 -28.72 -16.78
CA ILE A 146 4.90 -27.57 -17.51
C ILE A 146 4.25 -26.59 -16.51
N GLY A 147 3.42 -27.10 -15.61
CA GLY A 147 2.76 -26.33 -14.55
C GLY A 147 3.73 -25.58 -13.64
N GLU A 148 4.82 -26.22 -13.21
CA GLU A 148 5.87 -25.58 -12.41
C GLU A 148 6.54 -24.44 -13.16
N ALA A 149 6.93 -24.66 -14.43
CA ALA A 149 7.58 -23.64 -15.25
C ALA A 149 6.66 -22.44 -15.51
N VAL A 150 5.39 -22.69 -15.86
CA VAL A 150 4.37 -21.65 -16.03
C VAL A 150 4.14 -20.92 -14.70
N GLY A 151 4.04 -21.67 -13.60
CA GLY A 151 3.88 -21.16 -12.24
C GLY A 151 4.96 -20.17 -11.84
N GLN A 152 6.24 -20.49 -12.11
CA GLN A 152 7.36 -19.60 -11.84
C GLN A 152 7.24 -18.26 -12.59
N ILE A 153 6.83 -18.29 -13.86
CA ILE A 153 6.64 -17.09 -14.67
C ILE A 153 5.49 -16.23 -14.13
N VAL A 154 4.31 -16.81 -13.95
CA VAL A 154 3.15 -16.03 -13.49
C VAL A 154 3.33 -15.52 -12.06
N ASN A 155 4.05 -16.25 -11.21
CA ASN A 155 4.39 -15.81 -9.86
C ASN A 155 5.44 -14.71 -9.83
N LYS A 156 6.34 -14.66 -10.82
CA LYS A 156 7.31 -13.57 -10.99
C LYS A 156 6.62 -12.27 -11.36
N TYR A 157 5.71 -12.30 -12.33
CA TYR A 157 5.05 -11.08 -12.84
C TYR A 157 3.74 -10.72 -12.11
N LYS A 158 3.19 -11.63 -11.29
CA LYS A 158 1.98 -11.43 -10.48
C LYS A 158 0.70 -11.13 -11.29
N VAL A 159 0.66 -11.56 -12.55
CA VAL A 159 -0.49 -11.37 -13.49
C VAL A 159 -1.24 -12.68 -13.78
N SER A 160 -1.14 -13.68 -12.90
CA SER A 160 -1.80 -14.99 -13.13
C SER A 160 -3.31 -14.89 -13.35
N LYS A 161 -3.96 -13.87 -12.78
CA LYS A 161 -5.41 -13.60 -12.92
C LYS A 161 -5.81 -13.06 -14.29
N HIS A 162 -4.86 -12.72 -15.16
CA HIS A 162 -5.10 -12.16 -16.49
C HIS A 162 -4.92 -13.16 -17.62
N PHE A 163 -4.74 -14.45 -17.30
CA PHE A 163 -4.52 -15.49 -18.30
C PHE A 163 -5.32 -16.75 -18.00
N HIS A 164 -6.10 -17.20 -18.99
CA HIS A 164 -6.55 -18.59 -19.06
C HIS A 164 -5.40 -19.43 -19.58
N ARG A 165 -5.23 -20.61 -18.98
CA ARG A 165 -4.09 -21.50 -19.24
C ARG A 165 -4.60 -22.93 -19.29
N THR A 166 -4.25 -23.63 -20.36
CA THR A 166 -4.57 -25.04 -20.55
C THR A 166 -3.26 -25.81 -20.65
N ILE A 167 -3.06 -26.75 -19.73
CA ILE A 167 -1.85 -27.56 -19.64
C ILE A 167 -2.25 -29.02 -19.73
N THR A 168 -1.63 -29.77 -20.65
CA THR A 168 -1.70 -31.22 -20.72
C THR A 168 -0.29 -31.81 -20.57
N ASP A 169 -0.13 -33.12 -20.70
CA ASP A 169 1.19 -33.74 -20.69
C ASP A 169 2.07 -33.36 -21.89
N THR A 170 1.47 -32.90 -22.99
CA THR A 170 2.18 -32.64 -24.25
C THR A 170 1.81 -31.33 -24.92
N SER A 171 0.94 -30.52 -24.31
CA SER A 171 0.53 -29.23 -24.85
C SER A 171 0.41 -28.16 -23.76
N PHE A 172 0.69 -26.93 -24.15
CA PHE A 172 0.49 -25.74 -23.34
C PHE A 172 -0.11 -24.64 -24.21
N ALA A 173 -1.28 -24.15 -23.84
CA ALA A 173 -1.94 -23.02 -24.47
C ALA A 173 -2.28 -21.96 -23.41
N TYR A 174 -2.28 -20.70 -23.82
CA TYR A 174 -2.65 -19.57 -22.97
C TYR A 174 -3.33 -18.48 -23.79
N GLU A 175 -4.21 -17.73 -23.14
CA GLU A 175 -4.89 -16.57 -23.71
C GLU A 175 -5.12 -15.51 -22.63
N ARG A 176 -5.21 -14.24 -23.04
CA ARG A 176 -5.54 -13.15 -22.12
C ARG A 176 -7.00 -13.26 -21.69
N ASP A 177 -7.23 -13.17 -20.39
CA ASP A 177 -8.55 -12.94 -19.83
C ASP A 177 -8.89 -11.45 -19.97
N HIS A 178 -9.47 -11.08 -21.11
CA HIS A 178 -9.84 -9.70 -21.41
C HIS A 178 -10.89 -9.14 -20.44
N ALA A 179 -11.76 -9.99 -19.90
CA ALA A 179 -12.76 -9.58 -18.92
C ALA A 179 -12.09 -9.17 -17.60
N ALA A 180 -11.18 -9.99 -17.08
CA ALA A 180 -10.42 -9.67 -15.87
C ALA A 180 -9.53 -8.43 -16.04
N ILE A 181 -8.91 -8.26 -17.21
CA ILE A 181 -8.10 -7.07 -17.53
C ILE A 181 -8.97 -5.81 -17.54
N THR A 182 -10.15 -5.88 -18.17
CA THR A 182 -11.08 -4.74 -18.28
C THR A 182 -11.63 -4.35 -16.91
N ALA A 183 -12.04 -5.34 -16.10
CA ALA A 183 -12.53 -5.11 -14.74
C ALA A 183 -11.47 -4.45 -13.85
N GLU A 184 -10.20 -4.87 -13.95
CA GLU A 184 -9.13 -4.22 -13.20
C GLU A 184 -8.81 -2.81 -13.74
N ALA A 185 -8.82 -2.64 -15.06
CA ALA A 185 -8.58 -1.34 -15.68
C ALA A 185 -9.63 -0.29 -15.31
N ALA A 186 -10.89 -0.70 -15.11
CA ALA A 186 -11.97 0.19 -14.68
C ALA A 186 -11.72 0.83 -13.30
N LEU A 187 -10.90 0.20 -12.46
CA LEU A 187 -10.55 0.67 -11.12
C LEU A 187 -9.14 1.30 -11.05
N ASP A 188 -8.51 1.55 -12.20
CA ASP A 188 -7.22 2.21 -12.26
C ASP A 188 -7.32 3.63 -11.69
N GLY A 189 -6.36 3.98 -10.82
CA GLY A 189 -6.32 5.26 -10.14
C GLY A 189 -7.36 5.42 -9.02
N ILE A 190 -8.22 4.43 -8.78
CA ILE A 190 -9.17 4.44 -7.68
C ILE A 190 -8.53 3.85 -6.43
N TYR A 191 -8.70 4.56 -5.32
CA TYR A 191 -8.41 4.07 -3.98
C TYR A 191 -9.51 4.55 -3.04
N VAL A 192 -9.80 3.74 -2.02
CA VAL A 192 -10.81 4.06 -1.02
C VAL A 192 -10.13 4.03 0.34
N LEU A 193 -10.15 5.17 1.02
CA LEU A 193 -9.75 5.27 2.41
C LEU A 193 -10.94 4.91 3.30
N ARG A 194 -10.67 4.30 4.43
CA ARG A 194 -11.64 4.10 5.51
C ARG A 194 -11.10 4.69 6.79
N THR A 195 -11.98 5.26 7.58
CA THR A 195 -11.64 5.91 8.85
C THR A 195 -12.77 5.77 9.85
N SER A 196 -12.42 5.64 11.14
CA SER A 196 -13.38 5.75 12.26
C SER A 196 -13.57 7.20 12.72
N VAL A 197 -12.76 8.15 12.21
CA VAL A 197 -12.77 9.54 12.65
C VAL A 197 -13.97 10.28 12.06
N PRO A 198 -14.81 10.94 12.88
CA PRO A 198 -15.99 11.64 12.40
C PRO A 198 -15.61 12.88 11.58
N ALA A 199 -16.50 13.29 10.67
CA ALA A 199 -16.27 14.45 9.81
C ALA A 199 -16.11 15.77 10.58
N THR A 200 -16.64 15.85 11.80
CA THR A 200 -16.48 17.00 12.71
C THR A 200 -15.04 17.19 13.19
N ASP A 201 -14.28 16.10 13.26
CA ASP A 201 -12.89 16.10 13.71
C ASP A 201 -11.90 16.15 12.56
N LEU A 202 -12.22 15.45 11.45
CA LEU A 202 -11.36 15.38 10.28
C LEU A 202 -12.21 15.26 9.02
N ASP A 203 -12.24 16.30 8.20
CA ASP A 203 -12.97 16.27 6.92
C ASP A 203 -12.30 15.32 5.90
N ALA A 204 -12.98 15.01 4.79
CA ALA A 204 -12.46 14.06 3.83
C ALA A 204 -11.12 14.49 3.18
N PRO A 205 -10.90 15.75 2.77
CA PRO A 205 -9.60 16.21 2.30
C PRO A 205 -8.49 16.03 3.35
N ALA A 206 -8.75 16.31 4.63
CA ALA A 206 -7.77 16.14 5.69
C ALA A 206 -7.46 14.65 5.96
N VAL A 207 -8.44 13.75 5.84
CA VAL A 207 -8.20 12.30 5.89
C VAL A 207 -7.28 11.86 4.74
N VAL A 208 -7.52 12.36 3.52
CA VAL A 208 -6.69 12.06 2.35
C VAL A 208 -5.27 12.59 2.53
N THR A 209 -5.12 13.82 3.01
CA THR A 209 -3.80 14.41 3.34
C THR A 209 -3.09 13.59 4.40
N GLY A 210 -3.78 13.24 5.50
CA GLY A 210 -3.23 12.41 6.56
C GLY A 210 -2.72 11.07 6.04
N TYR A 211 -3.49 10.39 5.18
CA TYR A 211 -3.06 9.14 4.55
C TYR A 211 -1.90 9.33 3.57
N LYS A 212 -1.92 10.37 2.72
CA LYS A 212 -0.83 10.67 1.78
C LYS A 212 0.48 10.98 2.50
N ASN A 213 0.42 11.54 3.70
CA ASN A 213 1.60 11.84 4.49
C ASN A 213 2.38 10.58 4.92
N LEU A 214 1.80 9.37 4.81
CA LEU A 214 2.58 8.12 4.96
C LEU A 214 3.74 8.05 3.98
N ALA A 215 3.62 8.62 2.78
CA ALA A 215 4.70 8.61 1.80
C ALA A 215 5.95 9.37 2.31
N TYR A 216 5.78 10.44 3.10
CA TYR A 216 6.90 11.13 3.74
C TYR A 216 7.55 10.26 4.80
N VAL A 217 6.74 9.59 5.62
CA VAL A 217 7.22 8.64 6.63
C VAL A 217 8.00 7.49 5.97
N GLU A 218 7.47 6.89 4.91
CA GLU A 218 8.14 5.84 4.14
C GLU A 218 9.46 6.32 3.52
N ARG A 219 9.50 7.55 3.01
CA ARG A 219 10.72 8.18 2.47
C ARG A 219 11.77 8.37 3.56
N ASP A 220 11.38 8.87 4.73
CA ASP A 220 12.28 9.06 5.86
C ASP A 220 12.77 7.72 6.41
N PHE A 221 11.92 6.70 6.48
CA PHE A 221 12.35 5.34 6.84
C PHE A 221 13.30 4.72 5.81
N ARG A 222 13.16 5.02 4.52
CA ARG A 222 14.11 4.58 3.49
C ARG A 222 15.47 5.25 3.65
N SER A 223 15.47 6.56 3.89
CA SER A 223 16.67 7.34 4.20
C SER A 223 17.41 6.80 5.44
N ILE A 224 16.66 6.47 6.50
CA ILE A 224 17.22 5.80 7.69
C ILE A 224 17.85 4.44 7.34
N LYS A 225 17.15 3.64 6.54
CA LYS A 225 17.50 2.22 6.35
C LYS A 225 18.63 1.99 5.36
N THR A 226 18.67 2.76 4.28
CA THR A 226 19.42 2.38 3.08
C THR A 226 20.15 3.55 2.42
N ASP A 227 19.61 4.77 2.46
CA ASP A 227 20.15 5.84 1.61
C ASP A 227 21.19 6.70 2.33
N ASP A 228 20.91 7.12 3.57
CA ASP A 228 21.70 8.15 4.25
C ASP A 228 22.34 7.66 5.57
N LEU A 229 21.63 6.83 6.34
CA LEU A 229 21.99 6.54 7.74
C LEU A 229 22.32 5.06 8.00
N ASP A 230 22.35 4.24 6.95
CA ASP A 230 22.87 2.86 6.93
C ASP A 230 22.48 1.99 8.13
N LEU A 231 21.22 2.07 8.58
CA LEU A 231 20.71 1.14 9.61
C LEU A 231 20.91 -0.33 9.19
N ARG A 232 20.96 -0.58 7.87
CA ARG A 232 21.49 -1.81 7.28
C ARG A 232 22.67 -1.38 6.41
N PRO A 233 23.91 -1.87 6.65
CA PRO A 233 24.23 -3.27 6.95
C PRO A 233 24.88 -3.53 8.34
N ILE A 234 24.70 -2.64 9.33
CA ILE A 234 25.42 -2.76 10.61
C ILE A 234 24.79 -3.84 11.51
N HIS A 235 25.50 -4.96 11.69
CA HIS A 235 25.05 -6.09 12.51
C HIS A 235 25.56 -6.00 13.96
N HIS A 236 24.75 -5.46 14.87
CA HIS A 236 25.04 -5.48 16.31
C HIS A 236 24.66 -6.82 16.94
N ARG A 237 25.50 -7.33 17.85
CA ARG A 237 25.22 -8.57 18.62
C ARG A 237 24.57 -8.33 19.98
N LEU A 238 24.72 -7.13 20.55
CA LEU A 238 24.19 -6.77 21.88
C LEU A 238 22.97 -5.87 21.73
N SER A 239 21.89 -6.19 22.44
CA SER A 239 20.61 -5.45 22.38
C SER A 239 20.79 -3.95 22.65
N GLU A 240 21.60 -3.57 23.64
CA GLU A 240 21.84 -2.15 23.95
C GLU A 240 22.56 -1.40 22.82
N ARG A 241 23.45 -2.08 22.07
CA ARG A 241 24.09 -1.49 20.90
C ARG A 241 23.10 -1.31 19.75
N VAL A 242 22.17 -2.25 19.56
CA VAL A 242 21.06 -2.11 18.60
C VAL A 242 20.24 -0.88 18.95
N LYS A 243 19.78 -0.75 20.21
CA LYS A 243 18.97 0.40 20.65
C LYS A 243 19.70 1.73 20.48
N ALA A 244 20.97 1.79 20.89
CA ALA A 244 21.79 2.99 20.74
C ALA A 244 21.97 3.40 19.27
N HIS A 245 22.24 2.44 18.39
CA HIS A 245 22.41 2.71 16.97
C HIS A 245 21.11 3.19 16.31
N VAL A 246 20.00 2.48 16.55
CA VAL A 246 18.69 2.90 16.02
C VAL A 246 18.30 4.29 16.57
N LEU A 247 18.64 4.61 17.84
CA LEU A 247 18.42 5.94 18.40
C LEU A 247 19.24 7.01 17.67
N ILE A 248 20.52 6.75 17.41
CA ILE A 248 21.39 7.67 16.66
C ILE A 248 20.84 7.89 15.25
N CYS A 249 20.44 6.83 14.55
CA CYS A 249 19.83 6.93 13.22
C CYS A 249 18.51 7.73 13.28
N LEU A 250 17.68 7.55 14.32
CA LEU A 250 16.45 8.33 14.51
C LEU A 250 16.76 9.83 14.70
N LEU A 251 17.74 10.16 15.54
CA LEU A 251 18.16 11.54 15.78
C LEU A 251 18.74 12.18 14.52
N ALA A 252 19.59 11.45 13.80
CA ALA A 252 20.15 11.92 12.53
C ALA A 252 19.04 12.14 11.49
N CYS A 253 18.05 11.25 11.41
CA CYS A 253 16.88 11.45 10.54
C CYS A 253 16.10 12.70 10.91
N TYR A 254 15.90 12.96 12.20
CA TYR A 254 15.22 14.16 12.67
C TYR A 254 15.96 15.44 12.26
N VAL A 255 17.29 15.45 12.36
CA VAL A 255 18.12 16.56 11.88
C VAL A 255 18.01 16.71 10.36
N THR A 256 18.13 15.62 9.59
CA THR A 256 17.99 15.62 8.13
C THR A 256 16.63 16.16 7.70
N TRP A 257 15.55 15.78 8.38
CA TRP A 257 14.21 16.30 8.13
C TRP A 257 14.13 17.82 8.33
N HIS A 258 14.67 18.34 9.44
CA HIS A 258 14.75 19.79 9.69
C HIS A 258 15.58 20.53 8.64
N LEU A 259 16.73 19.96 8.24
CA LEU A 259 17.59 20.55 7.20
C LEU A 259 16.90 20.58 5.84
N ARG A 260 16.22 19.50 5.44
CA ARG A 260 15.42 19.47 4.19
C ARG A 260 14.34 20.56 4.20
N LYS A 261 13.68 20.78 5.34
CA LYS A 261 12.69 21.85 5.47
C LYS A 261 13.32 23.24 5.40
N ALA A 262 14.42 23.47 6.10
CA ALA A 262 15.11 24.76 6.11
C ALA A 262 15.72 25.13 4.75
N TRP A 263 16.17 24.13 3.99
CA TRP A 263 16.77 24.31 2.66
C TRP A 263 15.79 24.14 1.50
N ALA A 264 14.51 23.91 1.76
CA ALA A 264 13.52 23.73 0.69
C ALA A 264 13.47 24.89 -0.31
N PRO A 265 13.54 26.18 0.12
CA PRO A 265 13.59 27.30 -0.82
C PRO A 265 14.83 27.30 -1.74
N PRO A 266 16.08 27.20 -1.24
CA PRO A 266 17.25 27.16 -2.13
C PRO A 266 17.36 25.87 -2.96
N THR A 267 16.69 24.78 -2.59
CA THR A 267 16.69 23.54 -3.38
C THR A 267 15.48 23.38 -4.31
N CYS A 268 14.58 24.37 -4.37
CA CYS A 268 13.34 24.32 -5.15
C CYS A 268 12.50 23.06 -4.85
N THR A 269 12.45 22.63 -3.58
CA THR A 269 11.68 21.46 -3.14
C THR A 269 10.55 21.83 -2.18
N ASP A 270 10.18 23.10 -2.13
CA ASP A 270 8.98 23.55 -1.42
C ASP A 270 7.71 23.36 -2.28
N GLU A 271 6.54 23.63 -1.70
CA GLU A 271 5.24 23.49 -2.37
C GLU A 271 4.97 24.58 -3.42
N HIS A 272 5.94 25.49 -3.66
CA HIS A 272 5.83 26.59 -4.62
C HIS A 272 7.00 26.56 -5.63
N PRO A 273 7.10 25.50 -6.47
CA PRO A 273 8.13 25.46 -7.49
C PRO A 273 8.02 26.70 -8.39
N PRO A 274 9.15 27.35 -8.72
CA PRO A 274 9.13 28.56 -9.54
C PRO A 274 8.48 28.26 -10.88
N ILE A 275 7.55 29.12 -11.30
CA ILE A 275 6.89 29.02 -12.60
C ILE A 275 7.99 29.08 -13.66
N ALA A 276 8.09 28.04 -14.49
CA ALA A 276 9.04 28.00 -15.59
C ALA A 276 8.81 29.23 -16.47
N MET A 277 9.81 30.12 -16.56
CA MET A 277 9.74 31.26 -17.47
C MET A 277 9.78 30.73 -18.89
N SER A 278 8.70 30.92 -19.63
CA SER A 278 8.65 30.70 -21.08
C SER A 278 9.62 31.67 -21.76
N THR A 279 10.72 31.16 -22.28
CA THR A 279 11.57 31.85 -23.27
C THR A 279 10.94 31.81 -24.66
#